data_AF-A0A1I6KSU8-F1
#
_entry.id   AF-A0A1I6KSU8-F1
#
_cell.length_a   1.000
_cell.length_b   1.000
_cell.length_c   1.000
_cell.angle_alpha   90.00
_cell.angle_beta   90.00
_cell.angle_gamma   90.00
#
_symmetry.space_group_name_H-M   'P 1'
#
loop_
_entity.id
_entity.type
_entity.pdbx_description
1 polymer ?
#
loop_
_entity_poly.entity_id
_entity_poly.type
_entity_poly.pdbx_seq_one_letter_code
_entity_poly.pdbx_strand_id
1 'polypeptide(L)'
;MRDDQVAAAEDAAIDGIDFDGLRISPAGAEYHLLIGDGKPRSVANDELGAALSAHANYVTNWYYWHAVAPQKADRWAFLRWVEHAEDLGVERRYAAMADGKFARNWGQLRITVTIDADGERRYGLRHVDDADEPDTTLDSHDDPLDARTLTKYDDDGQFRPLKTAPTLQTGWQFTDLSGAALVEAVDFFYPATVTNWHRERGAERSDAPAGRAGAERHASQEGDLDVSHWRETMERQTGMYGLVQTWDRGEGHEHVEWVAEACCDDSQCLKRREWQYDEETELDAPGGEGEFPCREPCSLVVAAAREWTKLESEESRTYEFELTPSEKEQIETIIDAVADGRADEIRDADVSDGANRYRARFLRAKLFDEDGNLGGVETGE
;
A
#
# COMPACT_ATOMS: atom_id res chain seq x y z
N MET A 1 24.93 -11.69 20.79
CA MET A 1 25.81 -11.54 19.61
C MET A 1 26.73 -12.76 19.55
N ARG A 2 26.92 -13.28 18.34
CA ARG A 2 27.71 -14.48 18.04
C ARG A 2 29.10 -14.11 17.53
N ASP A 3 30.06 -15.02 17.72
CA ASP A 3 31.47 -14.79 17.35
C ASP A 3 31.68 -14.60 15.83
N ASP A 4 30.87 -15.26 15.00
CA ASP A 4 30.90 -15.11 13.54
C ASP A 4 30.52 -13.71 13.08
N GLN A 5 29.63 -13.03 13.80
CA GLN A 5 29.23 -11.65 13.50
C GLN A 5 30.37 -10.66 13.74
N VAL A 6 31.17 -10.89 14.79
CA VAL A 6 32.37 -10.08 15.09
C VAL A 6 33.44 -10.34 14.03
N ALA A 7 33.73 -11.61 13.73
CA ALA A 7 34.72 -11.97 12.74
C ALA A 7 34.39 -11.40 11.35
N ALA A 8 33.11 -11.41 10.96
CA ALA A 8 32.67 -10.80 9.70
C ALA A 8 32.89 -9.28 9.68
N ALA A 9 32.66 -8.59 10.82
CA ALA A 9 32.90 -7.15 10.93
C ALA A 9 34.40 -6.82 10.93
N GLU A 10 35.26 -7.67 11.52
CA GLU A 10 36.72 -7.53 11.44
C GLU A 10 37.24 -7.68 10.01
N ASP A 11 36.71 -8.66 9.27
CA ASP A 11 37.06 -8.87 7.85
C ASP A 11 36.63 -7.68 6.99
N ALA A 12 35.39 -7.21 7.14
CA ALA A 12 34.89 -6.03 6.41
C ALA A 12 35.57 -4.72 6.81
N ALA A 13 36.11 -4.61 8.04
CA ALA A 13 36.83 -3.43 8.49
C ALA A 13 38.09 -3.14 7.65
N ILE A 14 38.66 -4.15 6.99
CA ILE A 14 39.82 -3.99 6.09
C ILE A 14 39.51 -3.00 4.96
N ASP A 15 38.31 -3.07 4.40
CA ASP A 15 37.83 -2.16 3.35
C ASP A 15 37.12 -0.92 3.92
N GLY A 16 36.85 -0.94 5.23
CA GLY A 16 36.15 0.11 5.96
C GLY A 16 34.64 -0.14 6.04
N ILE A 17 34.05 0.31 7.15
CA ILE A 17 32.61 0.24 7.39
C ILE A 17 32.11 1.65 7.65
N ASP A 18 31.01 2.06 7.00
CA ASP A 18 30.23 3.24 7.38
C ASP A 18 28.74 2.91 7.22
N PHE A 19 28.10 2.54 8.33
CA PHE A 19 26.71 2.11 8.31
C PHE A 19 26.01 2.30 9.65
N ASP A 20 24.88 3.01 9.65
CA ASP A 20 24.01 3.21 10.83
C ASP A 20 24.77 3.60 12.12
N GLY A 21 25.82 4.42 11.98
CA GLY A 21 26.64 4.87 13.10
C GLY A 21 27.75 3.90 13.51
N LEU A 22 27.93 2.74 12.85
CA LEU A 22 29.17 1.96 12.91
C LEU A 22 30.12 2.49 11.83
N ARG A 23 31.17 3.20 12.26
CA ARG A 23 32.24 3.64 11.36
C ARG A 23 33.58 3.07 11.76
N ILE A 24 34.22 2.37 10.84
CA ILE A 24 35.54 1.79 10.99
C ILE A 24 36.36 2.16 9.77
N SER A 25 37.53 2.77 9.98
CA SER A 25 38.44 3.13 8.88
C SER A 25 39.84 2.59 9.16
N PRO A 26 40.47 1.88 8.20
CA PRO A 26 41.83 1.39 8.37
C PRO A 26 42.83 2.56 8.43
N ALA A 27 43.78 2.49 9.37
CA ALA A 27 44.76 3.53 9.64
C ALA A 27 46.15 2.92 9.91
N GLY A 28 46.73 2.26 8.91
CA GLY A 28 48.04 1.62 9.03
C GLY A 28 47.98 0.36 9.88
N ALA A 29 48.49 0.42 11.11
CA ALA A 29 48.51 -0.71 12.06
C ALA A 29 47.35 -0.65 13.09
N GLU A 30 46.45 0.31 12.93
CA GLU A 30 45.30 0.56 13.79
C GLU A 30 44.04 0.78 12.95
N TYR A 31 42.89 0.79 13.61
CA TYR A 31 41.61 1.21 13.06
C TYR A 31 41.09 2.44 13.81
N HIS A 32 40.51 3.39 13.07
CA HIS A 32 39.73 4.47 13.65
C HIS A 32 38.27 4.06 13.76
N LEU A 33 37.74 3.99 14.98
CA LEU A 33 36.35 3.63 15.27
C LEU A 33 35.57 4.86 15.71
N LEU A 34 34.39 5.04 15.14
CA LEU A 34 33.35 5.95 15.61
C LEU A 34 32.04 5.17 15.70
N ILE A 35 31.44 5.12 16.90
CA ILE A 35 30.22 4.37 17.19
C ILE A 35 29.14 5.35 17.66
N GLY A 36 28.04 5.42 16.93
CA GLY A 36 26.95 6.37 17.16
C GLY A 36 27.45 7.81 17.28
N ASP A 37 26.98 8.52 18.30
CA ASP A 37 27.40 9.89 18.64
C ASP A 37 28.62 9.93 19.58
N GLY A 38 29.35 8.81 19.70
CA GLY A 38 30.53 8.68 20.53
C GLY A 38 31.71 9.51 20.04
N LYS A 39 32.83 9.43 20.78
CA LYS A 39 34.09 10.05 20.34
C LYS A 39 34.88 9.07 19.45
N PRO A 40 35.51 9.55 18.37
CA PRO A 40 36.43 8.74 17.60
C PRO A 40 37.57 8.20 18.49
N ARG A 41 37.94 6.94 18.31
CA ARG A 41 39.08 6.31 18.99
C ARG A 41 39.91 5.48 18.02
N SER A 42 41.21 5.41 18.26
CA SER A 42 42.07 4.42 17.60
C SER A 42 42.08 3.12 18.41
N VAL A 43 42.09 1.99 17.71
CA VAL A 43 42.18 0.64 18.30
C VAL A 43 43.22 -0.15 17.51
N ALA A 44 44.10 -0.87 18.21
CA ALA A 44 45.07 -1.74 17.56
C ALA A 44 44.37 -2.90 16.84
N ASN A 45 45.00 -3.44 15.79
CA ASN A 45 44.38 -4.51 14.98
C ASN A 45 43.98 -5.75 15.80
N ASP A 46 44.78 -6.13 16.80
CA ASP A 46 44.52 -7.27 17.69
C ASP A 46 43.50 -6.97 18.80
N GLU A 47 43.13 -5.70 18.99
CA GLU A 47 42.11 -5.25 19.94
C GLU A 47 40.75 -4.97 19.27
N LEU A 48 40.67 -5.04 17.93
CA LEU A 48 39.47 -4.67 17.17
C LEU A 48 38.26 -5.52 17.58
N GLY A 49 38.37 -6.85 17.60
CA GLY A 49 37.26 -7.74 17.96
C GLY A 49 36.72 -7.49 19.38
N ALA A 50 37.60 -7.18 20.33
CA ALA A 50 37.18 -6.81 21.68
C ALA A 50 36.44 -5.46 21.69
N ALA A 51 36.92 -4.48 20.91
CA ALA A 51 36.27 -3.19 20.75
C ALA A 51 34.89 -3.31 20.09
N LEU A 52 34.74 -4.16 19.07
CA LEU A 52 33.47 -4.47 18.41
C LEU A 52 32.51 -5.21 19.34
N SER A 53 33.02 -6.16 20.13
CA SER A 53 32.21 -6.92 21.08
C SER A 53 31.56 -6.08 22.17
N ALA A 54 32.18 -4.93 22.51
CA ALA A 54 31.60 -3.96 23.43
C ALA A 54 30.40 -3.19 22.85
N HIS A 55 30.15 -3.28 21.54
CA HIS A 55 29.11 -2.54 20.83
C HIS A 55 28.20 -3.47 20.02
N ALA A 56 27.67 -4.50 20.70
CA ALA A 56 26.88 -5.57 20.09
C ALA A 56 25.74 -5.09 19.18
N ASN A 57 24.98 -4.06 19.58
CA ASN A 57 23.85 -3.56 18.79
C ASN A 57 24.28 -3.05 17.40
N TYR A 58 25.41 -2.35 17.31
CA TYR A 58 25.92 -1.83 16.05
C TYR A 58 26.48 -2.95 15.15
N VAL A 59 27.21 -3.91 15.73
CA VAL A 59 27.79 -5.04 14.99
C VAL A 59 26.71 -5.97 14.46
N THR A 60 25.76 -6.36 15.32
CA THR A 60 24.62 -7.20 14.93
C THR A 60 23.69 -6.50 13.95
N ASN A 61 23.53 -5.17 14.05
CA ASN A 61 22.82 -4.39 13.05
C ASN A 61 23.51 -4.46 11.68
N TRP A 62 24.80 -4.09 11.63
CA TRP A 62 25.57 -4.14 10.40
C TRP A 62 25.55 -5.53 9.77
N TYR A 63 25.76 -6.57 10.58
CA TYR A 63 25.77 -7.96 10.13
C TYR A 63 24.42 -8.37 9.53
N TYR A 64 23.31 -8.10 10.20
CA TYR A 64 21.98 -8.45 9.68
C TYR A 64 21.75 -7.83 8.30
N TRP A 65 22.02 -6.53 8.16
CA TRP A 65 21.83 -5.86 6.89
C TRP A 65 22.74 -6.48 5.82
N HIS A 66 24.05 -6.59 6.05
CA HIS A 66 24.97 -6.98 4.98
C HIS A 66 25.08 -8.49 4.72
N ALA A 67 24.67 -9.34 5.66
CA ALA A 67 24.79 -10.79 5.55
C ALA A 67 23.46 -11.56 5.55
N VAL A 68 22.37 -10.97 6.07
CA VAL A 68 21.09 -11.69 6.28
C VAL A 68 19.94 -11.10 5.47
N ALA A 69 19.82 -9.77 5.45
CA ALA A 69 18.70 -9.10 4.80
C ALA A 69 18.72 -9.32 3.27
N PRO A 70 17.56 -9.34 2.60
CA PRO A 70 17.49 -9.37 1.15
C PRO A 70 18.23 -8.18 0.53
N GLN A 71 19.17 -8.44 -0.38
CA GLN A 71 20.03 -7.41 -0.99
C GLN A 71 19.38 -6.65 -2.16
N LYS A 72 18.16 -7.03 -2.58
CA LYS A 72 17.42 -6.30 -3.62
C LYS A 72 16.97 -4.96 -3.05
N ALA A 73 17.26 -3.86 -3.75
CA ALA A 73 17.15 -2.49 -3.22
C ALA A 73 15.76 -2.14 -2.63
N ASP A 74 14.69 -2.51 -3.33
CA ASP A 74 13.31 -2.29 -2.89
C ASP A 74 12.98 -3.05 -1.59
N ARG A 75 13.35 -4.33 -1.52
CA ARG A 75 13.14 -5.19 -0.34
C ARG A 75 13.95 -4.69 0.86
N TRP A 76 15.20 -4.30 0.62
CA TRP A 76 16.07 -3.72 1.62
C TRP A 76 15.49 -2.42 2.19
N ALA A 77 15.11 -1.49 1.32
CA ALA A 77 14.52 -0.21 1.70
C ALA A 77 13.21 -0.39 2.46
N PHE A 78 12.36 -1.32 2.03
CA PHE A 78 11.11 -1.64 2.72
C PHE A 78 11.34 -2.16 4.13
N LEU A 79 12.24 -3.13 4.33
CA LEU A 79 12.57 -3.61 5.68
C LEU A 79 13.16 -2.51 6.55
N ARG A 80 14.01 -1.64 5.98
CA ARG A 80 14.53 -0.47 6.69
C ARG A 80 13.41 0.49 7.10
N TRP A 81 12.44 0.70 6.23
CA TRP A 81 11.25 1.51 6.52
C TRP A 81 10.40 0.87 7.62
N VAL A 82 10.16 -0.45 7.57
CA VAL A 82 9.44 -1.20 8.62
C VAL A 82 10.11 -0.97 9.99
N GLU A 83 11.45 -0.99 10.03
CA GLU A 83 12.20 -0.79 11.26
C GLU A 83 12.43 0.70 11.65
N HIS A 84 11.86 1.67 10.91
CA HIS A 84 12.17 3.11 11.06
C HIS A 84 13.68 3.43 11.07
N ALA A 85 14.46 2.72 10.25
CA ALA A 85 15.91 2.82 10.24
C ALA A 85 16.44 4.17 9.72
N GLU A 86 15.60 4.97 9.07
CA GLU A 86 15.91 6.35 8.67
C GLU A 86 15.63 7.37 9.78
N ASP A 87 14.67 7.07 10.67
CA ASP A 87 14.22 7.98 11.72
C ASP A 87 14.95 7.74 13.06
N LEU A 88 15.35 6.50 13.32
CA LEU A 88 15.91 6.06 14.60
C LEU A 88 17.31 5.47 14.43
N GLY A 89 18.26 5.99 15.23
CA GLY A 89 19.56 5.35 15.41
C GLY A 89 19.44 3.96 16.06
N VAL A 90 20.47 3.12 15.86
CA VAL A 90 20.48 1.69 16.23
C VAL A 90 20.01 1.44 17.66
N GLU A 91 20.57 2.14 18.64
CA GLU A 91 20.25 1.93 20.07
C GLU A 91 18.76 2.18 20.39
N ARG A 92 18.21 3.28 19.88
CA ARG A 92 16.79 3.62 20.11
C ARG A 92 15.87 2.64 19.40
N ARG A 93 16.23 2.25 18.18
CA ARG A 93 15.50 1.27 17.38
C ARG A 93 15.48 -0.10 18.07
N TYR A 94 16.62 -0.58 18.54
CA TYR A 94 16.72 -1.87 19.25
C TYR A 94 15.92 -1.86 20.55
N ALA A 95 16.01 -0.77 21.32
CA ALA A 95 15.21 -0.61 22.53
C ALA A 95 13.70 -0.62 22.25
N ALA A 96 13.26 0.00 21.15
CA ALA A 96 11.85 0.03 20.75
C ALA A 96 11.34 -1.34 20.31
N MET A 97 12.15 -2.15 19.61
CA MET A 97 11.78 -3.48 19.14
C MET A 97 11.80 -4.57 20.23
N ALA A 98 12.27 -4.24 21.45
CA ALA A 98 12.43 -5.22 22.52
C ALA A 98 11.11 -5.68 23.16
N ASP A 99 10.03 -4.89 23.07
CA ASP A 99 8.73 -5.20 23.71
C ASP A 99 7.67 -5.77 22.75
N GLY A 100 8.03 -5.96 21.47
CA GLY A 100 7.15 -6.48 20.43
C GLY A 100 6.00 -5.56 20.00
N LYS A 101 5.96 -4.31 20.49
CA LYS A 101 4.92 -3.32 20.13
C LYS A 101 5.32 -2.42 18.99
N PHE A 102 6.61 -2.43 18.62
CA PHE A 102 7.13 -1.67 17.51
C PHE A 102 6.58 -2.19 16.19
N ALA A 103 5.86 -1.32 15.48
CA ALA A 103 5.09 -1.74 14.34
C ALA A 103 4.80 -0.63 13.35
N ARG A 104 4.57 -1.03 12.10
CA ARG A 104 4.09 -0.16 11.01
C ARG A 104 2.92 -0.80 10.31
N ASN A 105 2.11 0.06 9.68
CA ASN A 105 0.98 -0.39 8.89
C ASN A 105 1.32 -0.25 7.40
N TRP A 106 0.98 -1.26 6.61
CA TRP A 106 1.12 -1.26 5.17
C TRP A 106 -0.21 -1.69 4.56
N GLY A 107 -1.03 -0.73 4.11
CA GLY A 107 -2.44 -0.99 3.84
C GLY A 107 -3.14 -1.49 5.11
N GLN A 108 -3.84 -2.61 5.02
CA GLN A 108 -4.49 -3.26 6.17
C GLN A 108 -3.59 -4.27 6.91
N LEU A 109 -2.30 -4.33 6.58
CA LEU A 109 -1.35 -5.18 7.30
C LEU A 109 -0.71 -4.40 8.43
N ARG A 110 -0.84 -4.93 9.64
CA ARG A 110 -0.04 -4.52 10.79
C ARG A 110 1.22 -5.39 10.87
N ILE A 111 2.38 -4.76 10.70
CA ILE A 111 3.69 -5.40 10.69
C ILE A 111 4.39 -5.10 12.01
N THR A 112 4.68 -6.11 12.82
CA THR A 112 5.49 -5.98 14.04
C THR A 112 6.90 -6.49 13.80
N VAL A 113 7.86 -6.02 14.58
CA VAL A 113 9.22 -6.56 14.58
C VAL A 113 9.74 -6.72 15.99
N THR A 114 10.34 -7.87 16.24
CA THR A 114 11.09 -8.18 17.45
C THR A 114 12.54 -8.43 17.10
N ILE A 115 13.41 -8.19 18.07
CA ILE A 115 14.83 -8.45 17.94
C ILE A 115 15.33 -9.21 19.16
N ASP A 116 16.15 -10.23 18.93
CA ASP A 116 16.77 -11.00 20.01
C ASP A 116 18.16 -10.48 20.40
N ALA A 117 18.81 -11.18 21.33
CA ALA A 117 20.14 -10.81 21.83
C ALA A 117 21.29 -10.98 20.80
N ASP A 118 21.04 -11.72 19.72
CA ASP A 118 21.98 -11.91 18.60
C ASP A 118 21.70 -10.94 17.44
N GLY A 119 20.69 -10.08 17.60
CA GLY A 119 20.21 -9.16 16.60
C GLY A 119 19.46 -9.86 15.47
N GLU A 120 18.94 -11.07 15.68
CA GLU A 120 18.04 -11.70 14.72
C GLU A 120 16.68 -11.01 14.75
N ARG A 121 16.14 -10.71 13.58
CA ARG A 121 14.82 -10.07 13.42
C ARG A 121 13.77 -11.13 13.16
N ARG A 122 12.64 -10.99 13.86
CA ARG A 122 11.41 -11.72 13.57
C ARG A 122 10.26 -10.77 13.40
N TYR A 123 9.55 -10.95 12.29
CA TYR A 123 8.45 -10.09 11.89
C TYR A 123 7.13 -10.81 12.09
N GLY A 124 6.17 -10.10 12.68
CA GLY A 124 4.79 -10.53 12.74
C GLY A 124 3.94 -9.79 11.72
N LEU A 125 2.88 -10.44 11.25
CA LEU A 125 1.84 -9.86 10.39
C LEU A 125 0.46 -10.24 10.92
N ARG A 126 -0.46 -9.29 10.93
CA ARG A 126 -1.91 -9.52 11.13
C ARG A 126 -2.71 -8.41 10.48
N HIS A 127 -4.03 -8.52 10.45
CA HIS A 127 -4.87 -7.40 10.05
C HIS A 127 -4.75 -6.24 11.06
N VAL A 128 -4.90 -4.99 10.60
CA VAL A 128 -4.87 -3.81 11.49
C VAL A 128 -5.97 -3.84 12.55
N ASP A 129 -7.14 -4.39 12.21
CA ASP A 129 -8.27 -4.52 13.13
C ASP A 129 -8.07 -5.64 14.17
N ASP A 130 -7.13 -6.55 13.94
CA ASP A 130 -6.75 -7.62 14.87
C ASP A 130 -5.61 -7.20 15.81
N ALA A 131 -5.29 -5.90 15.87
CA ALA A 131 -4.13 -5.39 16.62
C ALA A 131 -4.18 -5.73 18.13
N ASP A 132 -5.37 -5.69 18.71
CA ASP A 132 -5.62 -5.96 20.13
C ASP A 132 -6.16 -7.39 20.38
N GLU A 133 -6.35 -8.19 19.33
CA GLU A 133 -6.80 -9.56 19.44
C GLU A 133 -5.68 -10.47 20.01
N PRO A 134 -5.98 -11.32 21.00
CA PRO A 134 -5.00 -12.26 21.54
C PRO A 134 -4.54 -13.25 20.47
N ASP A 135 -3.25 -13.60 20.47
CA ASP A 135 -2.69 -14.56 19.49
C ASP A 135 -3.41 -15.92 19.46
N THR A 136 -4.12 -16.29 20.54
CA THR A 136 -4.89 -17.54 20.62
C THR A 136 -6.25 -17.50 19.91
N THR A 137 -6.74 -16.32 19.52
CA THR A 137 -8.01 -16.15 18.79
C THR A 137 -7.81 -16.07 17.28
N LEU A 138 -6.57 -15.92 16.81
CA LEU A 138 -6.21 -15.78 15.40
C LEU A 138 -5.64 -17.09 14.82
N ASP A 139 -6.02 -17.40 13.58
CA ASP A 139 -5.46 -18.53 12.84
C ASP A 139 -3.99 -18.27 12.49
N SER A 140 -3.11 -19.15 12.95
CA SER A 140 -1.66 -18.97 12.83
C SER A 140 -1.11 -19.59 11.54
N HIS A 141 -0.27 -18.83 10.86
CA HIS A 141 0.40 -19.20 9.61
C HIS A 141 1.91 -19.01 9.71
N ASP A 142 2.65 -19.96 9.16
CA ASP A 142 4.12 -19.94 9.14
C ASP A 142 4.70 -19.84 7.71
N ASP A 143 3.93 -20.20 6.68
CA ASP A 143 4.32 -20.15 5.28
C ASP A 143 3.79 -18.88 4.61
N PRO A 144 4.63 -17.95 4.13
CA PRO A 144 4.22 -16.77 3.38
C PRO A 144 3.22 -17.05 2.25
N LEU A 145 3.27 -18.24 1.64
CA LEU A 145 2.36 -18.64 0.56
C LEU A 145 0.89 -18.66 1.00
N ASP A 146 0.60 -18.84 2.29
CA ASP A 146 -0.76 -18.85 2.83
C ASP A 146 -1.48 -17.51 2.61
N ALA A 147 -0.74 -16.40 2.50
CA ALA A 147 -1.28 -15.09 2.15
C ALA A 147 -2.07 -15.10 0.81
N ARG A 148 -1.74 -16.00 -0.12
CA ARG A 148 -2.50 -16.14 -1.38
C ARG A 148 -3.92 -16.62 -1.17
N THR A 149 -4.14 -17.46 -0.15
CA THR A 149 -5.46 -17.94 0.23
C THR A 149 -6.20 -16.86 1.01
N LEU A 150 -5.53 -16.21 1.96
CA LEU A 150 -6.08 -15.13 2.80
C LEU A 150 -6.53 -13.91 1.99
N THR A 151 -5.93 -13.66 0.83
CA THR A 151 -6.33 -12.50 0.02
C THR A 151 -7.48 -12.77 -0.93
N LYS A 152 -7.93 -14.03 -1.07
CA LYS A 152 -8.85 -14.45 -2.13
C LYS A 152 -10.29 -14.00 -1.89
N TYR A 153 -10.70 -13.96 -0.63
CA TYR A 153 -12.04 -13.59 -0.21
C TYR A 153 -11.97 -12.55 0.92
N ASP A 154 -13.05 -11.79 1.11
CA ASP A 154 -13.28 -10.94 2.29
C ASP A 154 -14.00 -11.69 3.41
N ASP A 155 -14.32 -11.01 4.51
CA ASP A 155 -14.99 -11.59 5.68
C ASP A 155 -16.42 -12.10 5.38
N ASP A 156 -17.06 -11.57 4.33
CA ASP A 156 -18.38 -12.04 3.85
C ASP A 156 -18.26 -13.19 2.83
N GLY A 157 -17.04 -13.65 2.55
CA GLY A 157 -16.75 -14.71 1.60
C GLY A 157 -16.87 -14.29 0.13
N GLN A 158 -16.96 -12.99 -0.16
CA GLN A 158 -16.98 -12.47 -1.54
C GLN A 158 -15.57 -12.48 -2.12
N PHE A 159 -15.47 -12.76 -3.41
CA PHE A 159 -14.18 -12.80 -4.10
C PHE A 159 -13.58 -11.39 -4.21
N ARG A 160 -12.28 -11.27 -3.94
CA ARG A 160 -11.52 -10.02 -4.03
C ARG A 160 -10.75 -9.90 -5.35
N PRO A 161 -11.34 -9.29 -6.41
CA PRO A 161 -10.64 -9.08 -7.67
C PRO A 161 -9.51 -8.05 -7.52
N LEU A 162 -9.69 -7.05 -6.66
CA LEU A 162 -8.69 -6.05 -6.32
C LEU A 162 -8.09 -6.35 -4.95
N LYS A 163 -6.81 -6.72 -4.93
CA LYS A 163 -6.10 -7.06 -3.69
C LYS A 163 -5.90 -5.87 -2.77
N THR A 164 -5.89 -4.66 -3.31
CA THR A 164 -5.77 -3.40 -2.57
C THR A 164 -7.11 -2.78 -2.21
N ALA A 165 -8.26 -3.43 -2.47
CA ALA A 165 -9.51 -2.98 -1.87
C ALA A 165 -9.43 -3.15 -0.34
N PRO A 166 -9.97 -2.22 0.47
CA PRO A 166 -9.90 -2.24 1.94
C PRO A 166 -10.84 -3.30 2.56
N THR A 167 -10.82 -4.51 2.03
CA THR A 167 -11.70 -5.63 2.38
C THR A 167 -10.89 -6.90 2.69
N LEU A 168 -9.64 -6.75 3.11
CA LEU A 168 -8.85 -7.90 3.52
C LEU A 168 -9.51 -8.58 4.73
N GLN A 169 -9.66 -9.90 4.68
CA GLN A 169 -10.27 -10.64 5.79
C GLN A 169 -9.45 -10.49 7.09
N THR A 170 -10.14 -10.55 8.22
CA THR A 170 -9.57 -10.53 9.58
C THR A 170 -9.34 -11.96 10.10
N GLY A 171 -8.82 -12.11 11.32
CA GLY A 171 -8.77 -13.39 12.03
C GLY A 171 -7.54 -14.26 11.77
N TRP A 172 -6.46 -13.72 11.20
CA TRP A 172 -5.23 -14.47 10.88
C TRP A 172 -3.98 -13.77 11.40
N GLN A 173 -2.90 -14.53 11.59
CA GLN A 173 -1.59 -13.99 11.93
C GLN A 173 -0.41 -14.81 11.40
N PHE A 174 0.71 -14.14 11.20
CA PHE A 174 2.05 -14.73 11.10
C PHE A 174 2.88 -14.19 12.27
N THR A 175 3.65 -15.04 12.95
CA THR A 175 4.34 -14.64 14.20
C THR A 175 5.86 -14.68 14.11
N ASP A 176 6.43 -15.46 13.19
CA ASP A 176 7.87 -15.76 13.15
C ASP A 176 8.47 -15.66 11.73
N LEU A 177 8.16 -14.59 11.00
CA LEU A 177 8.70 -14.41 9.65
C LEU A 177 10.13 -13.87 9.68
N SER A 178 10.99 -14.42 8.83
CA SER A 178 12.26 -13.77 8.45
C SER A 178 11.98 -12.52 7.60
N GLY A 179 12.96 -11.60 7.47
CA GLY A 179 12.80 -10.42 6.62
C GLY A 179 12.49 -10.75 5.14
N ALA A 180 13.07 -11.83 4.60
CA ALA A 180 12.76 -12.29 3.26
C ALA A 180 11.31 -12.81 3.13
N ALA A 181 10.88 -13.61 4.12
CA ALA A 181 9.54 -14.17 4.19
C ALA A 181 8.46 -13.10 4.40
N LEU A 182 8.75 -12.07 5.21
CA LEU A 182 7.89 -10.90 5.38
C LEU A 182 7.63 -10.22 4.03
N VAL A 183 8.69 -9.89 3.29
CA VAL A 183 8.55 -9.20 1.99
C VAL A 183 7.77 -10.06 1.00
N GLU A 184 7.99 -11.38 1.00
CA GLU A 184 7.24 -12.30 0.16
C GLU A 184 5.75 -12.35 0.53
N ALA A 185 5.42 -12.41 1.83
CA ALA A 185 4.04 -12.35 2.30
C ALA A 185 3.36 -11.03 1.88
N VAL A 186 4.04 -9.90 2.05
CA VAL A 186 3.54 -8.58 1.60
C VAL A 186 3.32 -8.56 0.08
N ASP A 187 4.22 -9.14 -0.72
CA ASP A 187 4.06 -9.25 -2.18
C ASP A 187 2.83 -10.10 -2.56
N PHE A 188 2.42 -11.08 -1.74
CA PHE A 188 1.18 -11.83 -1.95
C PHE A 188 -0.08 -11.08 -1.49
N PHE A 189 0.00 -10.31 -0.41
CA PHE A 189 -1.09 -9.46 0.05
C PHE A 189 -1.36 -8.31 -0.90
N TYR A 190 -0.31 -7.55 -1.24
CA TYR A 190 -0.37 -6.36 -2.07
C TYR A 190 0.73 -6.40 -3.14
N PRO A 191 0.46 -7.05 -4.28
CA PRO A 191 1.46 -7.21 -5.33
C PRO A 191 2.02 -5.88 -5.84
N ALA A 192 3.35 -5.85 -6.01
CA ALA A 192 4.14 -4.75 -6.55
C ALA A 192 4.14 -3.44 -5.74
N THR A 193 3.46 -3.37 -4.58
CA THR A 193 3.39 -2.12 -3.81
C THR A 193 4.76 -1.71 -3.27
N VAL A 194 5.55 -2.66 -2.77
CA VAL A 194 6.92 -2.40 -2.26
C VAL A 194 7.82 -1.86 -3.38
N THR A 195 7.73 -2.46 -4.57
CA THR A 195 8.54 -2.05 -5.72
C THR A 195 8.17 -0.62 -6.16
N ASN A 196 6.87 -0.32 -6.27
CA ASN A 196 6.41 0.99 -6.75
C ASN A 196 6.69 2.09 -5.73
N TRP A 197 6.46 1.84 -4.45
CA TRP A 197 6.81 2.75 -3.36
C TRP A 197 8.32 3.07 -3.32
N HIS A 198 9.17 2.07 -3.56
CA HIS A 198 10.62 2.31 -3.64
C HIS A 198 11.01 3.18 -4.85
N ARG A 199 10.34 2.99 -5.99
CA ARG A 199 10.59 3.79 -7.21
C ARG A 199 10.20 5.26 -7.01
N GLU A 200 9.04 5.50 -6.43
CA GLU A 200 8.56 6.85 -6.07
C GLU A 200 9.57 7.61 -5.20
N ARG A 201 10.04 6.99 -4.12
CA ARG A 201 11.03 7.59 -3.23
C ARG A 201 12.40 7.79 -3.86
N GLY A 202 12.73 7.00 -4.90
CA GLY A 202 13.92 7.22 -5.72
C GLY A 202 13.83 8.51 -6.53
N ALA A 203 12.62 8.85 -7.00
CA ALA A 203 12.35 10.03 -7.81
C ALA A 203 12.49 11.31 -6.97
N GLU A 204 11.91 11.33 -5.77
CA GLU A 204 11.98 12.44 -4.82
C GLU A 204 13.42 12.81 -4.41
N ARG A 205 14.34 11.84 -4.40
CA ARG A 205 15.76 12.08 -4.09
C ARG A 205 16.54 12.66 -5.27
N SER A 206 15.96 12.66 -6.48
CA SER A 206 16.64 13.04 -7.72
C SER A 206 16.46 14.49 -8.15
N ASP A 207 15.69 15.32 -7.42
CA ASP A 207 15.46 16.77 -7.64
C ASP A 207 16.72 17.67 -7.45
N ALA A 208 17.92 17.10 -7.51
CA ALA A 208 19.14 17.86 -7.73
C ALA A 208 19.11 18.48 -9.15
N PRO A 209 19.48 19.77 -9.32
CA PRO A 209 19.19 20.52 -10.53
C PRO A 209 19.78 19.86 -11.78
N ALA A 210 18.95 19.72 -12.81
CA ALA A 210 19.28 19.14 -14.11
C ALA A 210 20.52 19.81 -14.72
N GLY A 211 21.67 19.16 -14.56
CA GLY A 211 22.92 19.51 -15.23
C GLY A 211 22.81 19.27 -16.74
N ARG A 212 22.72 20.39 -17.48
CA ARG A 212 23.00 20.64 -18.91
C ARG A 212 22.80 19.50 -19.91
N ALA A 213 21.90 19.77 -20.85
CA ALA A 213 21.59 19.02 -22.05
C ALA A 213 22.82 18.56 -22.86
N GLY A 214 22.74 17.35 -23.40
CA GLY A 214 23.65 16.86 -24.45
C GLY A 214 24.35 15.55 -24.16
N ALA A 215 23.64 14.55 -23.65
CA ALA A 215 24.02 13.14 -23.81
C ALA A 215 22.74 12.32 -23.74
N GLU A 216 22.46 11.52 -24.77
CA GLU A 216 21.43 10.49 -24.76
C GLU A 216 21.72 9.56 -23.59
N ARG A 217 21.04 9.82 -22.46
CA ARG A 217 21.08 8.94 -21.30
C ARG A 217 20.17 7.77 -21.64
N HIS A 218 20.75 6.61 -21.89
CA HIS A 218 20.18 5.38 -21.35
C HIS A 218 20.24 5.51 -19.81
N ALA A 219 19.34 6.32 -19.25
CA ALA A 219 19.18 6.47 -17.82
C ALA A 219 18.70 5.12 -17.31
N SER A 220 19.45 4.52 -16.40
CA SER A 220 18.94 3.43 -15.58
C SER A 220 17.64 3.89 -14.92
N GLN A 221 16.53 3.25 -15.30
CA GLN A 221 15.14 3.43 -14.84
C GLN A 221 14.93 3.05 -13.35
N GLU A 222 16.01 3.11 -12.55
CA GLU A 222 16.04 2.77 -11.14
C GLU A 222 15.88 4.06 -10.34
N GLY A 223 14.63 4.49 -10.17
CA GLY A 223 14.32 5.67 -9.34
C GLY A 223 13.37 6.66 -9.97
N ASP A 224 12.53 6.25 -10.91
CA ASP A 224 11.37 7.03 -11.33
C ASP A 224 10.14 6.13 -11.28
N LEU A 225 9.06 6.61 -10.68
CA LEU A 225 7.79 5.92 -10.76
C LEU A 225 7.26 6.14 -12.17
N ASP A 226 7.39 5.13 -13.01
CA ASP A 226 6.82 5.14 -14.36
C ASP A 226 5.28 5.18 -14.28
N VAL A 227 4.69 6.37 -14.39
CA VAL A 227 3.24 6.61 -14.33
C VAL A 227 2.66 6.57 -15.74
N SER A 228 1.66 5.72 -15.94
CA SER A 228 0.82 5.73 -17.14
C SER A 228 -0.49 6.44 -16.85
N HIS A 229 -0.66 7.61 -17.44
CA HIS A 229 -1.86 8.43 -17.29
C HIS A 229 -3.08 7.80 -17.99
N TRP A 230 -4.26 8.37 -17.75
CA TRP A 230 -5.52 7.91 -18.33
C TRP A 230 -5.45 7.75 -19.85
N ARG A 231 -5.09 8.82 -20.57
CA ARG A 231 -5.08 8.83 -22.04
C ARG A 231 -4.18 7.73 -22.61
N GLU A 232 -2.96 7.62 -22.10
CA GLU A 232 -1.99 6.60 -22.51
C GLU A 232 -2.53 5.18 -22.28
N THR A 233 -3.23 4.98 -21.17
CA THR A 233 -3.83 3.68 -20.81
C THR A 233 -5.02 3.35 -21.70
N MET A 234 -5.88 4.33 -22.01
CA MET A 234 -7.06 4.14 -22.84
C MET A 234 -6.72 3.95 -24.33
N GLU A 235 -5.67 4.62 -24.83
CA GLU A 235 -5.16 4.44 -26.20
C GLU A 235 -4.72 3.00 -26.49
N ARG A 236 -4.24 2.27 -25.48
CA ARG A 236 -3.86 0.85 -25.59
C ARG A 236 -5.05 -0.11 -25.65
N GLN A 237 -6.24 0.32 -25.22
CA GLN A 237 -7.38 -0.58 -25.13
C GLN A 237 -7.92 -0.92 -26.51
N THR A 238 -8.24 -2.21 -26.72
CA THR A 238 -8.74 -2.71 -28.01
C THR A 238 -9.90 -3.68 -27.78
N GLY A 239 -10.56 -4.10 -28.87
CA GLY A 239 -11.70 -5.01 -28.80
C GLY A 239 -12.86 -4.40 -28.01
N MET A 240 -13.45 -5.17 -27.09
CA MET A 240 -14.61 -4.70 -26.32
C MET A 240 -14.32 -3.49 -25.41
N TYR A 241 -13.05 -3.29 -25.01
CA TYR A 241 -12.62 -2.17 -24.16
C TYR A 241 -12.23 -0.92 -24.95
N GLY A 242 -12.01 -1.03 -26.27
CA GLY A 242 -11.73 0.12 -27.13
C GLY A 242 -12.88 1.14 -27.20
N LEU A 243 -14.09 0.76 -26.73
CA LEU A 243 -15.22 1.68 -26.61
C LEU A 243 -14.89 2.89 -25.75
N VAL A 244 -14.04 2.77 -24.72
CA VAL A 244 -13.72 3.90 -23.82
C VAL A 244 -13.13 5.10 -24.59
N GLN A 245 -12.44 4.85 -25.70
CA GLN A 245 -11.89 5.91 -26.56
C GLN A 245 -12.97 6.79 -27.22
N THR A 246 -14.24 6.37 -27.23
CA THR A 246 -15.33 7.22 -27.71
C THR A 246 -15.78 8.26 -26.71
N TRP A 247 -15.49 8.05 -25.42
CA TRP A 247 -15.72 9.03 -24.37
C TRP A 247 -14.55 10.01 -24.27
N ASP A 248 -13.33 9.51 -24.47
CA ASP A 248 -12.07 10.25 -24.42
C ASP A 248 -11.73 10.98 -25.74
N ARG A 249 -12.67 11.77 -26.27
CA ARG A 249 -12.52 12.48 -27.57
C ARG A 249 -11.89 13.87 -27.46
N GLY A 250 -11.38 14.26 -26.30
CA GLY A 250 -10.78 15.58 -26.08
C GLY A 250 -11.79 16.73 -25.94
N GLU A 251 -13.06 16.42 -25.63
CA GLU A 251 -14.11 17.41 -25.34
C GLU A 251 -14.14 17.82 -23.85
N GLY A 252 -13.25 17.25 -23.03
CA GLY A 252 -13.09 17.50 -21.59
C GLY A 252 -12.62 16.25 -20.85
N HIS A 253 -12.27 16.39 -19.56
CA HIS A 253 -11.86 15.28 -18.69
C HIS A 253 -12.84 15.01 -17.54
N GLU A 254 -14.03 15.63 -17.53
CA GLU A 254 -15.06 15.46 -16.48
C GLU A 254 -15.43 13.99 -16.26
N HIS A 255 -15.50 13.20 -17.34
CA HIS A 255 -15.76 11.77 -17.23
C HIS A 255 -14.69 11.01 -16.44
N VAL A 256 -13.43 11.47 -16.53
CA VAL A 256 -12.31 10.87 -15.80
C VAL A 256 -12.32 11.30 -14.34
N GLU A 257 -12.81 12.51 -14.03
CA GLU A 257 -13.06 12.94 -12.65
C GLU A 257 -14.05 11.99 -11.96
N TRP A 258 -15.21 11.73 -12.59
CA TRP A 258 -16.21 10.83 -12.02
C TRP A 258 -15.70 9.40 -11.88
N VAL A 259 -14.89 8.94 -12.84
CA VAL A 259 -14.26 7.62 -12.76
C VAL A 259 -13.28 7.56 -11.58
N ALA A 260 -12.44 8.57 -11.41
CA ALA A 260 -11.47 8.64 -10.33
C ALA A 260 -12.17 8.71 -8.97
N GLU A 261 -13.18 9.59 -8.82
CA GLU A 261 -13.99 9.74 -7.61
C GLU A 261 -14.70 8.42 -7.23
N ALA A 262 -15.30 7.73 -8.21
CA ALA A 262 -16.06 6.51 -7.94
C ALA A 262 -15.18 5.27 -7.68
N CYS A 263 -13.97 5.18 -8.26
CA CYS A 263 -13.16 3.96 -8.21
C CYS A 263 -11.89 4.05 -7.37
N CYS A 264 -11.37 5.25 -7.13
CA CYS A 264 -10.02 5.45 -6.60
C CYS A 264 -10.00 6.22 -5.27
N ASP A 265 -11.13 6.27 -4.58
CA ASP A 265 -11.22 6.75 -3.21
C ASP A 265 -10.62 5.74 -2.21
N ASP A 266 -10.21 6.20 -1.02
CA ASP A 266 -9.61 5.36 0.02
C ASP A 266 -10.57 4.29 0.55
N SER A 267 -11.89 4.52 0.46
CA SER A 267 -12.92 3.49 0.73
C SER A 267 -12.94 2.36 -0.30
N GLN A 268 -12.37 2.58 -1.49
CA GLN A 268 -12.37 1.62 -2.60
C GLN A 268 -10.99 0.99 -2.83
N CYS A 269 -9.91 1.72 -2.56
CA CYS A 269 -8.55 1.26 -2.82
C CYS A 269 -7.52 1.88 -1.86
N LEU A 270 -6.68 1.04 -1.28
CA LEU A 270 -5.58 1.42 -0.37
C LEU A 270 -4.38 2.10 -1.07
N LYS A 271 -4.41 2.26 -2.40
CA LYS A 271 -3.30 2.86 -3.16
C LYS A 271 -3.57 4.35 -3.34
N ARG A 272 -2.53 5.18 -3.23
CA ARG A 272 -2.59 6.58 -3.64
C ARG A 272 -2.44 6.72 -5.16
N ARG A 273 -3.43 7.24 -5.85
CA ARG A 273 -3.45 7.49 -7.30
C ARG A 273 -2.43 8.57 -7.69
N GLU A 274 -1.45 8.17 -8.49
CA GLU A 274 -0.46 9.06 -9.10
C GLU A 274 -0.79 9.37 -10.57
N TRP A 275 -1.47 8.46 -11.28
CA TRP A 275 -1.90 8.71 -12.65
C TRP A 275 -2.94 9.82 -12.70
N GLN A 276 -2.81 10.76 -13.64
CA GLN A 276 -3.76 11.85 -13.91
C GLN A 276 -4.43 11.65 -15.29
N TYR A 277 -5.11 12.66 -15.81
CA TYR A 277 -5.68 12.60 -17.17
C TYR A 277 -4.58 12.41 -18.23
N ASP A 278 -3.57 13.28 -18.20
CA ASP A 278 -2.32 13.19 -18.95
C ASP A 278 -1.18 13.89 -18.17
N GLU A 279 -0.01 14.05 -18.78
CA GLU A 279 1.16 14.70 -18.14
C GLU A 279 0.92 16.19 -17.81
N GLU A 280 0.00 16.86 -18.52
CA GLU A 280 -0.23 18.30 -18.41
C GLU A 280 -1.51 18.63 -17.64
N THR A 281 -2.40 17.65 -17.45
CA THR A 281 -3.74 17.82 -16.91
C THR A 281 -3.93 16.97 -15.65
N GLU A 282 -3.90 17.64 -14.50
CA GLU A 282 -4.24 17.04 -13.21
C GLU A 282 -5.76 16.90 -13.06
N LEU A 283 -6.18 15.87 -12.32
CA LEU A 283 -7.58 15.69 -11.93
C LEU A 283 -7.84 16.36 -10.58
N ASP A 284 -9.02 16.95 -10.43
CA ASP A 284 -9.49 17.54 -9.17
C ASP A 284 -9.88 16.46 -8.14
N ALA A 285 -10.34 15.29 -8.60
CA ALA A 285 -10.69 14.16 -7.75
C ALA A 285 -9.48 13.75 -6.86
N PRO A 286 -9.65 13.58 -5.54
CA PRO A 286 -8.55 13.21 -4.65
C PRO A 286 -7.86 11.92 -5.09
N GLY A 287 -6.54 11.86 -4.91
CA GLY A 287 -5.76 10.66 -5.20
C GLY A 287 -5.78 9.60 -4.08
N GLY A 288 -6.37 9.91 -2.92
CA GLY A 288 -6.28 9.09 -1.71
C GLY A 288 -5.00 9.34 -0.89
N GLU A 289 -4.94 8.74 0.30
CA GLU A 289 -3.86 8.95 1.27
C GLU A 289 -2.98 7.70 1.48
N GLY A 290 -3.17 6.65 0.69
CA GLY A 290 -2.43 5.38 0.80
C GLY A 290 -0.90 5.53 0.82
N GLU A 291 -0.21 4.69 1.61
CA GLU A 291 1.26 4.73 1.74
C GLU A 291 1.98 4.39 0.42
N PHE A 292 1.38 3.56 -0.45
CA PHE A 292 1.98 3.11 -1.69
C PHE A 292 1.22 3.59 -2.94
N PRO A 293 1.95 3.93 -4.03
CA PRO A 293 1.35 4.56 -5.20
C PRO A 293 0.65 3.59 -6.17
N CYS A 294 -0.34 4.14 -6.88
CA CYS A 294 -1.02 3.58 -8.03
C CYS A 294 -0.60 4.34 -9.28
N ARG A 295 0.28 3.72 -10.07
CA ARG A 295 0.90 4.35 -11.24
C ARG A 295 0.07 4.33 -12.52
N GLU A 296 -1.06 3.60 -12.56
CA GLU A 296 -1.83 3.39 -13.79
C GLU A 296 -3.30 3.01 -13.48
N PRO A 297 -4.29 3.44 -14.29
CA PRO A 297 -5.66 2.93 -14.21
C PRO A 297 -5.69 1.40 -14.27
N CYS A 298 -6.24 0.77 -13.24
CA CYS A 298 -6.27 -0.70 -13.17
C CYS A 298 -7.37 -1.29 -14.07
N SER A 299 -7.35 -2.60 -14.27
CA SER A 299 -8.34 -3.28 -15.12
C SER A 299 -9.79 -3.14 -14.64
N LEU A 300 -10.01 -2.92 -13.33
CA LEU A 300 -11.37 -2.62 -12.83
C LEU A 300 -11.82 -1.23 -13.27
N VAL A 301 -10.94 -0.23 -13.21
CA VAL A 301 -11.22 1.12 -13.72
C VAL A 301 -11.55 1.06 -15.22
N VAL A 302 -10.76 0.34 -16.02
CA VAL A 302 -11.03 0.16 -17.46
C VAL A 302 -12.38 -0.54 -17.71
N ALA A 303 -12.72 -1.53 -16.89
CA ALA A 303 -14.01 -2.23 -17.00
C ALA A 303 -15.20 -1.34 -16.61
N ALA A 304 -15.07 -0.56 -15.54
CA ALA A 304 -16.08 0.39 -15.09
C ALA A 304 -16.28 1.52 -16.12
N ALA A 305 -15.18 2.14 -16.56
CA ALA A 305 -15.18 3.17 -17.60
C ALA A 305 -15.88 2.70 -18.87
N ARG A 306 -15.68 1.44 -19.28
CA ARG A 306 -16.38 0.86 -20.42
C ARG A 306 -17.89 0.80 -20.23
N GLU A 307 -18.37 0.37 -19.06
CA GLU A 307 -19.81 0.32 -18.81
C GLU A 307 -20.41 1.73 -18.74
N TRP A 308 -19.74 2.67 -18.08
CA TRP A 308 -20.20 4.06 -18.02
C TRP A 308 -20.15 4.77 -19.38
N THR A 309 -19.17 4.48 -20.23
CA THR A 309 -19.15 4.99 -21.62
C THR A 309 -20.41 4.58 -22.39
N LYS A 310 -20.97 3.39 -22.13
CA LYS A 310 -22.22 2.99 -22.78
C LYS A 310 -23.40 3.78 -22.25
N LEU A 311 -23.50 3.91 -20.92
CA LEU A 311 -24.59 4.67 -20.28
C LEU A 311 -24.60 6.12 -20.79
N GLU A 312 -23.42 6.75 -20.83
CA GLU A 312 -23.27 8.14 -21.28
C GLU A 312 -23.37 8.31 -22.81
N SER A 313 -23.39 7.21 -23.56
CA SER A 313 -23.68 7.27 -25.00
C SER A 313 -25.18 7.33 -25.31
N GLU A 314 -26.03 7.06 -24.32
CA GLU A 314 -27.47 7.15 -24.46
C GLU A 314 -27.94 8.61 -24.45
N GLU A 315 -28.98 8.93 -25.23
CA GLU A 315 -29.57 10.26 -25.20
C GLU A 315 -30.32 10.46 -23.89
N SER A 316 -29.90 11.46 -23.10
CA SER A 316 -30.53 11.76 -21.82
C SER A 316 -32.02 12.06 -22.01
N ARG A 317 -32.87 11.41 -21.20
CA ARG A 317 -34.30 11.67 -21.13
C ARG A 317 -34.66 12.23 -19.76
N THR A 318 -35.63 13.13 -19.71
CA THR A 318 -36.18 13.64 -18.46
C THR A 318 -37.30 12.75 -17.98
N TYR A 319 -37.20 12.29 -16.73
CA TYR A 319 -38.26 11.55 -16.02
C TYR A 319 -38.76 12.40 -14.86
N GLU A 320 -40.08 12.51 -14.70
CA GLU A 320 -40.73 13.29 -13.64
C GLU A 320 -41.39 12.36 -12.62
N PHE A 321 -41.17 12.62 -11.34
CA PHE A 321 -41.69 11.82 -10.22
C PHE A 321 -42.32 12.72 -9.16
N GLU A 322 -43.45 12.30 -8.61
CA GLU A 322 -44.06 12.94 -7.44
C GLU A 322 -43.54 12.28 -6.16
N LEU A 323 -42.61 12.94 -5.48
CA LEU A 323 -42.03 12.48 -4.22
C LEU A 323 -42.31 13.50 -3.12
N THR A 324 -42.58 13.02 -1.90
CA THR A 324 -42.45 13.89 -0.73
C THR A 324 -40.97 14.23 -0.49
N PRO A 325 -40.64 15.34 0.19
CA PRO A 325 -39.25 15.68 0.49
C PRO A 325 -38.48 14.55 1.19
N SER A 326 -39.13 13.84 2.11
CA SER A 326 -38.53 12.71 2.83
C SER A 326 -38.36 11.45 1.97
N GLU A 327 -39.16 11.27 0.91
CA GLU A 327 -38.96 10.18 -0.04
C GLU A 327 -37.80 10.45 -0.99
N LYS A 328 -37.62 11.71 -1.41
CA LYS A 328 -36.44 12.13 -2.17
C LYS A 328 -35.17 11.95 -1.36
N GLU A 329 -35.15 12.43 -0.11
CA GLU A 329 -34.03 12.24 0.83
C GLU A 329 -33.75 10.74 1.07
N GLN A 330 -34.80 9.92 1.13
CA GLN A 330 -34.64 8.47 1.27
C GLN A 330 -33.93 7.84 0.06
N ILE A 331 -34.23 8.28 -1.17
CA ILE A 331 -33.55 7.78 -2.38
C ILE A 331 -32.06 8.14 -2.35
N GLU A 332 -31.73 9.39 -1.97
CA GLU A 332 -30.34 9.83 -1.80
C GLU A 332 -29.63 8.97 -0.76
N THR A 333 -30.26 8.76 0.39
CA THR A 333 -29.72 7.90 1.46
C THR A 333 -29.47 6.47 0.98
N ILE A 334 -30.34 5.93 0.10
CA ILE A 334 -30.15 4.59 -0.49
C ILE A 334 -28.94 4.58 -1.43
N ILE A 335 -28.78 5.62 -2.26
CA ILE A 335 -27.63 5.75 -3.17
C ILE A 335 -26.34 5.81 -2.36
N ASP A 336 -26.28 6.71 -1.38
CA ASP A 336 -25.11 6.88 -0.50
C ASP A 336 -24.81 5.56 0.24
N ALA A 337 -25.83 4.88 0.75
CA ALA A 337 -25.63 3.63 1.47
C ALA A 337 -25.07 2.49 0.61
N VAL A 338 -25.40 2.46 -0.68
CA VAL A 338 -24.86 1.48 -1.61
C VAL A 338 -23.46 1.90 -2.07
N ALA A 339 -23.25 3.18 -2.37
CA ALA A 339 -21.96 3.72 -2.77
C ALA A 339 -20.88 3.51 -1.69
N ASP A 340 -21.25 3.74 -0.43
CA ASP A 340 -20.36 3.60 0.72
C ASP A 340 -20.26 2.16 1.25
N GLY A 341 -20.94 1.19 0.62
CA GLY A 341 -20.92 -0.22 1.05
C GLY A 341 -21.64 -0.53 2.37
N ARG A 342 -22.30 0.46 2.99
CA ARG A 342 -22.95 0.38 4.31
C ARG A 342 -24.36 -0.22 4.31
N ALA A 343 -24.85 -0.69 3.17
CA ALA A 343 -26.22 -1.19 3.03
C ALA A 343 -26.51 -2.42 3.92
N ASP A 344 -25.53 -3.32 4.09
CA ASP A 344 -25.68 -4.55 4.88
C ASP A 344 -25.49 -4.33 6.39
N GLU A 345 -24.98 -3.16 6.80
CA GLU A 345 -24.82 -2.78 8.21
C GLU A 345 -26.14 -2.34 8.87
N ILE A 346 -27.12 -1.94 8.05
CA ILE A 346 -28.38 -1.36 8.52
C ILE A 346 -29.30 -2.46 9.02
N ARG A 347 -29.58 -2.44 10.33
CA ARG A 347 -30.43 -3.46 10.96
C ARG A 347 -31.88 -3.32 10.53
N ASP A 348 -32.56 -4.46 10.38
CA ASP A 348 -33.98 -4.52 9.99
C ASP A 348 -34.88 -3.65 10.89
N ALA A 349 -34.60 -3.59 12.20
CA ALA A 349 -35.39 -2.82 13.16
C ALA A 349 -35.11 -1.31 13.17
N ASP A 350 -34.03 -0.86 12.52
CA ASP A 350 -33.63 0.55 12.46
C ASP A 350 -34.39 1.28 11.34
N VAL A 351 -35.72 1.21 11.40
CA VAL A 351 -36.66 1.77 10.39
C VAL A 351 -36.60 3.30 10.25
N SER A 352 -35.85 3.99 11.11
CA SER A 352 -35.58 5.42 10.97
C SER A 352 -34.53 5.73 9.90
N ASP A 353 -33.57 4.83 9.65
CA ASP A 353 -32.55 5.02 8.61
C ASP A 353 -33.20 4.99 7.21
N GLY A 354 -32.89 5.96 6.36
CA GLY A 354 -33.46 6.09 5.01
C GLY A 354 -33.15 4.88 4.11
N ALA A 355 -31.99 4.27 4.26
CA ALA A 355 -31.58 3.10 3.49
C ALA A 355 -32.07 1.76 4.09
N ASN A 356 -32.84 1.80 5.18
CA ASN A 356 -33.43 0.59 5.76
C ASN A 356 -34.26 -0.21 4.74
N ARG A 357 -34.08 -1.54 4.78
CA ARG A 357 -34.71 -2.48 3.86
C ARG A 357 -36.23 -2.37 3.81
N TYR A 358 -36.93 -2.18 4.94
CA TYR A 358 -38.39 -2.05 4.93
C TYR A 358 -38.86 -0.76 4.29
N ARG A 359 -38.10 0.34 4.46
CA ARG A 359 -38.40 1.60 3.79
C ARG A 359 -38.19 1.52 2.28
N ALA A 360 -37.07 0.92 1.83
CA ALA A 360 -36.82 0.68 0.41
C ALA A 360 -37.93 -0.19 -0.22
N ARG A 361 -38.39 -1.23 0.49
CA ARG A 361 -39.51 -2.07 0.05
C ARG A 361 -40.84 -1.33 -0.01
N PHE A 362 -41.11 -0.44 0.95
CA PHE A 362 -42.31 0.41 0.95
C PHE A 362 -42.29 1.37 -0.25
N LEU A 363 -41.16 2.03 -0.48
CA LEU A 363 -40.99 2.94 -1.63
C LEU A 363 -41.20 2.20 -2.95
N ARG A 364 -40.61 1.00 -3.09
CA ARG A 364 -40.83 0.12 -4.25
C ARG A 364 -42.31 -0.25 -4.42
N ALA A 365 -43.00 -0.63 -3.36
CA ALA A 365 -44.42 -0.97 -3.42
C ALA A 365 -45.33 0.21 -3.79
N LYS A 366 -44.88 1.44 -3.51
CA LYS A 366 -45.60 2.68 -3.83
C LYS A 366 -45.34 3.16 -5.26
N LEU A 367 -44.07 3.12 -5.70
CA LEU A 367 -43.63 3.78 -6.93
C LEU A 367 -43.58 2.84 -8.15
N PHE A 368 -43.51 1.52 -7.96
CA PHE A 368 -43.34 0.61 -9.09
C PHE A 368 -44.70 0.15 -9.65
N ASP A 369 -44.77 -0.01 -10.98
CA ASP A 369 -45.96 -0.52 -11.67
C ASP A 369 -46.11 -2.04 -11.55
N GLU A 370 -47.15 -2.60 -12.17
CA GLU A 370 -47.45 -4.05 -12.15
C GLU A 370 -46.37 -4.89 -12.85
N ASP A 371 -45.61 -4.29 -13.77
CA ASP A 371 -44.52 -4.93 -14.51
C ASP A 371 -43.17 -4.82 -13.77
N GLY A 372 -43.13 -4.07 -12.66
CA GLY A 372 -41.94 -3.90 -11.83
C GLY A 372 -41.00 -2.80 -12.33
N ASN A 373 -41.49 -1.83 -13.11
CA ASN A 373 -40.74 -0.64 -13.49
C ASN A 373 -41.03 0.52 -12.53
N LEU A 374 -40.06 1.42 -12.35
CA LEU A 374 -40.27 2.65 -11.59
C LEU A 374 -41.26 3.56 -12.33
N GLY A 375 -42.40 3.85 -11.72
CA GLY A 375 -43.47 4.66 -12.28
C GLY A 375 -43.15 6.16 -12.32
N GLY A 376 -43.56 6.83 -13.38
CA GLY A 376 -43.37 8.27 -13.62
C GLY A 376 -43.92 8.68 -14.98
N VAL A 377 -43.44 8.04 -16.06
CA VAL A 377 -43.95 8.06 -17.45
C VAL A 377 -43.43 6.79 -18.17
N GLU A 378 -44.10 6.30 -19.22
CA GLU A 378 -43.65 5.13 -20.02
C GLU A 378 -42.16 5.22 -20.39
N THR A 379 -41.42 4.13 -20.13
CA THR A 379 -40.07 3.90 -20.64
C THR A 379 -40.12 3.59 -22.14
N GLY A 380 -40.45 4.63 -22.93
CA GLY A 380 -40.31 4.68 -24.39
C GLY A 380 -41.56 4.35 -25.22
N GLU A 381 -41.74 5.14 -26.28
CA GLU A 381 -41.65 4.60 -27.64
C GLU A 381 -40.16 4.47 -28.04
#